data_AF-A0A1G8EAI4-F1
#
_entry.id   AF-A0A1G8EAI4-F1
#
_cell.length_a   1.000
_cell.length_b   1.000
_cell.length_c   1.000
_cell.angle_alpha   90.00
_cell.angle_beta   90.00
_cell.angle_gamma   90.00
#
_symmetry.space_group_name_H-M   'P 1'
#
loop_
_entity.id
_entity.type
_entity.pdbx_description
1 polymer ?
#
loop_
_entity_poly.entity_id
_entity_poly.type
_entity_poly.pdbx_seq_one_letter_code
_entity_poly.pdbx_strand_id
1 'polypeptide(L)'
;MRYVLHNDGYRDYYCTWWTSDPMDQLPVDLDPRYPAPDSNGPIPGTCRNCDRRGVAVKVPPLPADKEAAAAEFVEWVRAAIREQAGKPGVWNGHRCEADVALLEWHAPTTTVVSRGPFEQPRCVQKCHECGGDPYPCRTLRMVAAPYRFSYSGHKKEWL
;
A
#
# COMPACT_ATOMS: atom_id res chain seq x y z
N MET A 1 -6.51 -9.42 -3.57
CA MET A 1 -6.34 -8.96 -4.97
C MET A 1 -5.54 -10.00 -5.75
N ARG A 2 -5.93 -10.31 -6.99
CA ARG A 2 -5.23 -11.23 -7.91
C ARG A 2 -4.93 -10.50 -9.23
N TYR A 3 -3.93 -10.97 -9.96
CA TYR A 3 -3.59 -10.49 -11.31
C TYR A 3 -3.42 -11.68 -12.24
N VAL A 4 -3.53 -11.48 -13.56
CA VAL A 4 -3.41 -12.57 -14.54
C VAL A 4 -2.02 -12.55 -15.17
N LEU A 5 -1.26 -13.61 -14.97
CA LEU A 5 0.00 -13.88 -15.66
C LEU A 5 -0.29 -14.61 -16.98
N HIS A 6 0.23 -14.10 -18.08
CA HIS A 6 0.20 -14.72 -19.38
C HIS A 6 1.59 -15.19 -19.77
N ASN A 7 1.68 -16.36 -20.41
CA ASN A 7 2.90 -16.85 -21.04
C ASN A 7 2.55 -17.20 -22.49
N ASP A 8 3.25 -16.61 -23.46
CA ASP A 8 3.03 -16.83 -24.90
C ASP A 8 4.08 -17.76 -25.53
N GLY A 9 4.84 -18.50 -24.70
CA GLY A 9 5.92 -19.39 -25.12
C GLY A 9 7.28 -18.69 -25.28
N TYR A 10 7.30 -17.36 -25.34
CA TYR A 10 8.53 -16.57 -25.45
C TYR A 10 8.70 -15.59 -24.28
N ARG A 11 7.60 -15.10 -23.70
CA ARG A 11 7.62 -14.05 -22.66
C ARG A 11 6.46 -14.17 -21.68
N ASP A 12 6.72 -13.74 -20.46
CA ASP A 12 5.71 -13.52 -19.43
C ASP A 12 5.21 -12.07 -19.48
N TYR A 13 3.89 -11.87 -19.36
CA TYR A 13 3.31 -10.55 -19.15
C TYR A 13 2.06 -10.57 -18.25
N TYR A 14 1.77 -9.46 -17.59
CA TYR A 14 0.73 -9.34 -16.57
C TYR A 14 -0.41 -8.42 -17.00
N CYS A 15 -1.65 -8.89 -16.88
CA CYS A 15 -2.83 -8.04 -16.93
C CYS A 15 -3.28 -7.66 -15.51
N THR A 16 -3.56 -6.38 -15.31
CA THR A 16 -4.29 -5.90 -14.13
C THR A 16 -5.77 -5.91 -14.42
N TRP A 17 -6.56 -6.27 -13.42
CA TRP A 17 -8.01 -6.29 -13.50
C TRP A 17 -8.58 -5.57 -12.29
N TRP A 18 -9.52 -4.68 -12.54
CA TRP A 18 -10.17 -3.83 -11.55
C TRP A 18 -11.66 -4.02 -11.68
N THR A 19 -12.32 -4.37 -10.59
CA THR A 19 -13.79 -4.49 -10.50
C THR A 19 -14.24 -3.97 -9.15
N SER A 20 -15.41 -3.35 -9.12
CA SER A 20 -16.08 -2.90 -7.90
C SER A 20 -17.08 -3.96 -7.39
N ASP A 21 -17.35 -5.02 -8.14
CA ASP A 21 -18.28 -6.07 -7.76
C ASP A 21 -17.57 -7.11 -6.86
N PRO A 22 -18.00 -7.28 -5.59
CA PRO A 22 -17.40 -8.23 -4.65
C PRO A 22 -17.48 -9.70 -5.09
N MET A 23 -18.37 -10.05 -6.01
CA MET A 23 -18.52 -11.40 -6.57
C MET A 23 -17.52 -11.66 -7.70
N ASP A 24 -17.02 -10.60 -8.32
CA ASP A 24 -15.95 -10.62 -9.29
C ASP A 24 -14.61 -10.57 -8.53
N GLN A 25 -14.21 -11.67 -7.90
CA GLN A 25 -12.87 -11.75 -7.27
C GLN A 25 -11.82 -12.49 -8.11
N LEU A 26 -12.28 -13.09 -9.21
CA LEU A 26 -11.46 -13.87 -10.13
C LEU A 26 -11.32 -13.10 -11.45
N PRO A 27 -10.10 -12.63 -11.78
CA PRO A 27 -9.85 -11.89 -13.01
C PRO A 27 -9.82 -12.80 -14.26
N VAL A 28 -10.19 -14.08 -14.12
CA VAL A 28 -10.21 -15.07 -15.18
C VAL A 28 -11.54 -15.82 -15.18
N ASP A 29 -12.01 -16.17 -16.36
CA ASP A 29 -13.00 -17.22 -16.55
C ASP A 29 -12.30 -18.58 -16.42
N LEU A 30 -12.73 -19.37 -15.44
CA LEU A 30 -12.18 -20.70 -15.19
C LEU A 30 -12.37 -21.59 -16.42
N ASP A 31 -11.33 -22.30 -16.82
CA ASP A 31 -11.48 -23.36 -17.81
C ASP A 31 -12.16 -24.56 -17.11
N PRO A 32 -13.39 -24.94 -17.52
CA PRO A 32 -14.19 -25.97 -16.85
C PRO A 32 -13.57 -27.38 -16.92
N ARG A 33 -12.48 -27.55 -17.67
CA ARG A 33 -11.73 -28.80 -17.78
C ARG A 33 -10.75 -29.01 -16.62
N TYR A 34 -10.48 -27.98 -15.82
CA TYR A 34 -9.57 -28.07 -14.68
C TYR A 34 -10.35 -28.11 -13.37
N PRO A 35 -9.87 -28.87 -12.37
CA PRO A 35 -10.49 -28.89 -11.05
C PRO A 35 -10.53 -27.48 -10.46
N ALA A 36 -11.57 -27.21 -9.66
CA ALA A 36 -11.72 -25.93 -8.97
C ALA A 36 -10.41 -25.61 -8.22
N PRO A 37 -9.77 -24.47 -8.51
CA PRO A 37 -8.51 -24.12 -7.88
C PRO A 37 -8.67 -24.02 -6.37
N ASP A 38 -7.61 -24.36 -5.64
CA ASP A 38 -7.52 -24.00 -4.24
C ASP A 38 -7.57 -22.46 -4.11
N SER A 39 -8.20 -21.96 -3.04
CA SER A 39 -8.40 -20.52 -2.88
C SER A 39 -7.09 -19.72 -2.78
N ASN A 40 -5.94 -20.40 -2.62
CA ASN A 40 -4.64 -19.80 -2.43
C ASN A 40 -3.64 -20.02 -3.58
N GLY A 41 -3.92 -20.93 -4.52
CA GLY A 41 -2.99 -21.26 -5.59
C GLY A 41 -3.24 -20.52 -6.91
N PRO A 42 -2.37 -20.77 -7.91
CA PRO A 42 -2.52 -20.25 -9.26
C PRO A 42 -3.78 -20.82 -9.94
N ILE A 43 -4.55 -19.94 -10.59
CA ILE A 43 -5.86 -20.26 -11.16
C ILE A 43 -5.80 -20.09 -12.69
N PRO A 44 -5.68 -21.17 -13.48
CA PRO A 44 -5.66 -21.06 -14.93
C PRO A 44 -7.04 -20.70 -15.47
N GLY A 45 -7.07 -19.89 -16.52
CA GLY A 45 -8.32 -19.50 -17.18
C GLY A 45 -8.11 -18.52 -18.33
N THR A 46 -9.20 -17.96 -18.81
CA THR A 46 -9.20 -16.89 -19.81
C THR A 46 -9.31 -15.54 -19.10
N CYS A 47 -8.33 -14.66 -19.30
CA CYS A 47 -8.33 -13.34 -18.68
C CYS A 47 -9.52 -12.53 -19.16
N ARG A 48 -10.33 -12.03 -18.22
CA ARG A 48 -11.54 -11.24 -18.53
C ARG A 48 -11.24 -9.84 -19.06
N ASN A 49 -9.99 -9.38 -18.94
CA ASN A 49 -9.58 -8.06 -19.41
C ASN A 49 -9.08 -8.08 -20.87
N CYS A 50 -8.51 -9.19 -21.33
CA CYS A 50 -7.86 -9.25 -22.64
C CYS A 50 -8.18 -10.51 -23.46
N ASP A 51 -9.07 -11.37 -22.94
CA ASP A 51 -9.52 -12.63 -23.55
C ASP A 51 -8.44 -13.66 -23.87
N ARG A 52 -7.23 -13.49 -23.31
CA ARG A 52 -6.11 -14.42 -23.50
C ARG A 52 -6.04 -15.43 -22.36
N ARG A 53 -5.60 -16.66 -22.67
CA ARG A 53 -5.25 -17.63 -21.63
C ARG A 53 -4.18 -17.08 -20.70
N GLY A 54 -4.35 -17.31 -19.42
CA GLY A 54 -3.40 -16.93 -18.38
C GLY A 54 -3.71 -17.63 -17.07
N VAL A 55 -2.98 -17.23 -16.03
CA VAL A 55 -3.06 -17.79 -14.69
C VAL A 55 -3.28 -16.64 -13.72
N ALA A 56 -4.43 -16.60 -13.06
CA ALA A 56 -4.66 -15.66 -11.98
C ALA A 56 -3.84 -16.08 -10.75
N VAL A 57 -3.01 -15.17 -10.25
CA VAL A 57 -2.12 -15.39 -9.12
C VAL A 57 -2.37 -14.33 -8.06
N LYS A 58 -2.17 -14.71 -6.80
CA LYS A 58 -2.32 -13.81 -5.65
C LYS A 58 -1.17 -12.81 -5.62
N VAL A 59 -1.48 -11.55 -5.32
CA VAL A 59 -0.44 -10.54 -5.07
C VAL A 59 0.32 -10.91 -3.80
N PRO A 60 1.67 -10.87 -3.79
CA PRO A 60 2.44 -11.07 -2.58
C PRO A 60 2.02 -10.06 -1.49
N PRO A 61 2.00 -10.45 -0.21
CA PRO A 61 1.64 -9.54 0.87
C PRO A 61 2.61 -8.36 0.95
N LEU A 62 2.18 -7.28 1.60
CA LEU A 62 3.10 -6.21 1.98
C LEU A 62 4.21 -6.82 2.88
N PRO A 63 5.49 -6.53 2.62
CA PRO A 63 6.56 -6.99 3.50
C PRO A 63 6.37 -6.48 4.94
N ALA A 64 6.52 -7.37 5.92
CA ALA A 64 6.26 -7.06 7.33
C ALA A 64 7.13 -5.92 7.87
N ASP A 65 8.35 -5.74 7.34
CA ASP A 65 9.23 -4.61 7.68
C ASP A 65 8.62 -3.26 7.27
N LYS A 66 7.87 -3.20 6.17
CA LYS A 66 7.21 -1.97 5.72
C LYS A 66 6.03 -1.63 6.60
N GLU A 67 5.20 -2.62 6.90
CA GLU A 67 4.07 -2.45 7.80
C GLU A 67 4.52 -1.98 9.18
N ALA A 68 5.55 -2.64 9.74
CA ALA A 68 6.16 -2.27 11.01
C ALA A 68 6.75 -0.86 10.98
N ALA A 69 7.50 -0.50 9.92
CA ALA A 69 8.10 0.83 9.80
C ALA A 69 7.05 1.95 9.70
N ALA A 70 5.94 1.73 9.01
CA ALA A 70 4.85 2.69 8.92
C ALA A 70 4.13 2.87 10.28
N ALA A 71 3.86 1.77 10.98
CA ALA A 71 3.26 1.80 12.31
C ALA A 71 4.18 2.51 13.32
N GLU A 72 5.47 2.19 13.30
CA GLU A 72 6.48 2.80 14.16
C GLU A 72 6.59 4.31 13.92
N PHE A 73 6.58 4.75 12.66
CA PHE A 73 6.56 6.18 12.31
C PHE A 73 5.33 6.88 12.89
N VAL A 74 4.13 6.31 12.71
CA VAL A 74 2.88 6.91 13.20
C VAL A 74 2.88 7.02 14.72
N GLU A 75 3.25 5.95 15.41
CA GLU A 75 3.31 5.94 16.88
C GLU A 75 4.34 6.94 17.41
N TRP A 76 5.51 7.03 16.77
CA TRP A 76 6.53 8.01 17.13
C TRP A 76 6.02 9.46 16.98
N VAL A 77 5.42 9.83 15.85
CA VAL A 77 4.89 11.20 15.66
C VAL A 77 3.76 11.48 16.65
N ARG A 78 2.84 10.53 16.86
CA ARG A 78 1.73 10.68 17.83
C ARG A 78 2.23 10.91 19.25
N ALA A 79 3.24 10.16 19.68
CA ALA A 79 3.85 10.34 20.99
C ALA A 79 4.49 11.73 21.12
N ALA A 80 5.23 12.17 20.08
CA ALA A 80 5.87 13.48 20.06
C ALA A 80 4.86 14.65 20.07
N ILE A 81 3.75 14.53 19.33
CA ILE A 81 2.66 15.51 19.35
C ILE A 81 2.03 15.58 20.74
N ARG A 82 1.69 14.44 21.35
CA ARG A 82 1.07 14.39 22.69
C ARG A 82 1.94 15.05 23.75
N GLU A 83 3.24 14.82 23.73
CA GLU A 83 4.17 15.45 24.66
C GLU A 83 4.22 16.98 24.48
N GLN A 84 4.18 17.45 23.23
CA GLN A 84 4.20 18.90 22.94
C GLN A 84 2.86 19.58 23.27
N ALA A 85 1.73 18.91 23.08
CA ALA A 85 0.41 19.42 23.43
C ALA A 85 0.27 19.71 24.93
N GLY A 86 1.02 19.01 25.78
CA GLY A 86 1.06 19.23 27.23
C GLY A 86 1.92 20.43 27.69
N LYS A 87 2.63 21.10 26.78
CA LYS A 87 3.53 22.22 27.12
C LYS A 87 2.82 23.57 26.95
N PRO A 88 3.03 24.54 27.85
CA PRO A 88 2.36 25.84 27.78
C PRO A 88 2.77 26.61 26.51
N GLY A 89 1.77 27.13 25.79
CA GLY A 89 1.93 27.97 24.60
C GLY A 89 0.81 27.77 23.57
N VAL A 90 0.06 28.83 23.24
CA VAL A 90 -1.10 28.78 22.31
C VAL A 90 -0.70 28.28 20.92
N TRP A 91 0.50 28.62 20.45
CA TRP A 91 1.05 28.15 19.18
C TRP A 91 1.28 26.63 19.13
N ASN A 92 1.55 26.00 20.28
CA ASN A 92 1.78 24.56 20.35
C ASN A 92 0.46 23.77 20.28
N GLY A 93 -0.61 24.27 20.90
CA GLY A 93 -1.93 23.61 20.90
C GLY A 93 -2.54 23.48 19.51
N HIS A 94 -2.77 24.60 18.82
CA HIS A 94 -3.36 24.59 17.47
C HIS A 94 -2.50 23.85 16.45
N ARG A 95 -1.18 23.93 16.59
CA ARG A 95 -0.27 23.17 15.75
C ARG A 95 -0.41 21.66 15.98
N CYS A 96 -0.45 21.22 17.23
CA CYS A 96 -0.60 19.80 17.55
C CYS A 96 -1.93 19.24 17.01
N GLU A 97 -3.02 20.00 17.11
CA GLU A 97 -4.32 19.62 16.51
C GLU A 97 -4.23 19.44 14.98
N ALA A 98 -3.59 20.41 14.29
CA ALA A 98 -3.37 20.33 12.85
C ALA A 98 -2.46 19.14 12.47
N ASP A 99 -1.39 18.88 13.24
CA ASP A 99 -0.46 17.79 13.00
C ASP A 99 -1.14 16.40 13.22
N VAL A 100 -2.08 16.29 14.17
CA VAL A 100 -2.94 15.08 14.32
C VAL A 100 -3.83 14.89 13.09
N ALA A 101 -4.53 15.94 12.65
CA ALA A 101 -5.40 15.85 11.48
C ALA A 101 -4.62 15.43 10.22
N LEU A 102 -3.40 15.97 10.04
CA LEU A 102 -2.53 15.58 8.93
C LEU A 102 -2.09 14.11 9.00
N LEU A 103 -1.81 13.56 10.18
CA LEU A 103 -1.53 12.12 10.34
C LEU A 103 -2.72 11.24 9.92
N GLU A 104 -3.94 11.69 10.19
CA GLU A 104 -5.15 10.96 9.82
C GLU A 104 -5.45 11.04 8.33
N TRP A 105 -5.40 12.24 7.75
CA TRP A 105 -5.65 12.44 6.31
C TRP A 105 -4.61 11.71 5.45
N HIS A 106 -3.34 11.77 5.85
CA HIS A 106 -2.25 11.15 5.11
C HIS A 106 -1.98 9.69 5.49
N ALA A 107 -2.93 8.98 6.13
CA ALA A 107 -2.76 7.60 6.60
C ALA A 107 -2.18 6.64 5.53
N PRO A 108 -1.42 5.61 5.94
CA PRO A 108 -0.88 4.63 5.01
C PRO A 108 -2.00 3.78 4.41
N THR A 109 -1.91 3.54 3.11
CA THR A 109 -2.77 2.63 2.36
C THR A 109 -1.92 1.59 1.65
N THR A 110 -2.35 0.33 1.70
CA THR A 110 -1.70 -0.74 0.95
C THR A 110 -2.24 -0.74 -0.47
N THR A 111 -1.36 -0.60 -1.45
CA THR A 111 -1.69 -0.58 -2.88
C THR A 111 -0.83 -1.59 -3.62
N VAL A 112 -1.40 -2.19 -4.66
CA VAL A 112 -0.67 -3.04 -5.60
C VAL A 112 -0.18 -2.20 -6.76
N VAL A 113 1.12 -2.21 -7.00
CA VAL A 113 1.73 -1.51 -8.13
C VAL A 113 2.32 -2.53 -9.09
N SER A 114 1.98 -2.36 -10.37
CA SER A 114 2.67 -2.98 -11.50
C SER A 114 3.29 -1.87 -12.33
N ARG A 115 4.58 -1.97 -12.67
CA ARG A 115 5.31 -0.96 -13.48
C ARG A 115 5.32 -1.32 -14.96
N GLY A 116 4.23 -1.93 -15.43
CA GLY A 116 4.07 -2.35 -16.80
C GLY A 116 3.96 -3.87 -16.93
N PRO A 117 3.77 -4.36 -18.17
CA PRO A 117 3.40 -5.74 -18.43
C PRO A 117 4.45 -6.75 -17.96
N PHE A 118 5.70 -6.36 -17.72
CA PHE A 118 6.81 -7.29 -17.44
C PHE A 118 7.23 -7.34 -15.97
N GLU A 119 6.84 -6.38 -15.15
CA GLU A 119 7.22 -6.34 -13.73
C GLU A 119 6.17 -7.05 -12.87
N GLN A 120 6.63 -7.98 -12.03
CA GLN A 120 5.77 -8.65 -11.06
C GLN A 120 5.07 -7.60 -10.18
N PRO A 121 3.73 -7.64 -10.09
CA PRO A 121 3.00 -6.76 -9.19
C PRO A 121 3.47 -6.94 -7.75
N ARG A 122 3.67 -5.82 -7.05
CA ARG A 122 4.10 -5.81 -5.65
C ARG A 122 3.16 -4.98 -4.79
N CYS A 123 2.94 -5.42 -3.56
CA CYS A 123 2.31 -4.60 -2.54
C CYS A 123 3.29 -3.56 -2.02
N VAL A 124 2.84 -2.32 -1.94
CA VAL A 124 3.59 -1.20 -1.36
C VAL A 124 2.66 -0.37 -0.47
N GLN A 125 3.23 0.36 0.48
CA GLN A 125 2.50 1.37 1.24
C GLN A 125 2.64 2.73 0.59
N LYS A 126 1.48 3.37 0.40
CA LYS A 126 1.35 4.70 -0.18
C LYS A 126 0.53 5.59 0.75
N CYS A 127 0.72 6.89 0.61
CA CYS A 127 -0.12 7.87 1.30
C CYS A 127 -1.52 7.91 0.66
N HIS A 128 -2.55 7.85 1.50
CA HIS A 128 -3.95 7.95 1.08
C HIS A 128 -4.24 9.25 0.31
N GLU A 129 -3.90 10.39 0.93
CA GLU A 129 -4.23 11.71 0.41
C GLU A 129 -3.38 12.12 -0.80
N CYS A 130 -2.10 11.74 -0.84
CA CYS A 130 -1.19 12.19 -1.88
C CYS A 130 -1.31 11.43 -3.22
N GLY A 131 -2.39 10.67 -3.44
CA GLY A 131 -2.63 10.01 -4.73
C GLY A 131 -1.56 8.98 -5.13
N GLY A 132 -0.84 8.42 -4.15
CA GLY A 132 0.06 7.29 -4.39
C GLY A 132 1.55 7.54 -4.20
N ASP A 133 1.93 8.62 -3.53
CA ASP A 133 3.30 8.83 -3.03
C ASP A 133 3.72 7.75 -2.01
N PRO A 134 5.02 7.42 -1.92
CA PRO A 134 5.52 6.51 -0.88
C PRO A 134 5.18 7.00 0.52
N TYR A 135 4.80 6.07 1.40
CA TYR A 135 4.58 6.38 2.81
C TYR A 135 5.88 6.19 3.63
N PRO A 136 6.22 7.09 4.58
CA PRO A 136 5.56 8.37 4.86
C PRO A 136 5.84 9.40 3.74
N CYS A 137 4.79 10.14 3.34
CA CYS A 137 4.89 11.14 2.28
C CYS A 137 5.59 12.41 2.76
N ARG A 138 6.00 13.26 1.81
CA ARG A 138 6.71 14.52 2.10
C ARG A 138 5.99 15.40 3.12
N THR A 139 4.66 15.49 3.07
CA THR A 139 3.87 16.27 4.04
C THR A 139 4.08 15.75 5.47
N LEU A 140 3.96 14.45 5.67
CA LEU A 140 4.17 13.85 6.99
C LEU A 140 5.62 13.95 7.47
N ARG A 141 6.60 13.91 6.56
CA ARG A 141 8.00 14.18 6.93
C ARG A 141 8.21 15.62 7.41
N MET A 142 7.52 16.58 6.78
CA MET A 142 7.54 17.99 7.22
C MET A 142 6.83 18.19 8.56
N VAL A 143 5.75 17.44 8.83
CA VAL A 143 5.10 17.39 10.15
C VAL A 143 6.05 16.82 11.19
N ALA A 144 6.69 15.69 10.90
CA ALA A 144 7.65 15.01 11.75
C ALA A 144 8.92 15.83 12.01
N ALA A 145 9.34 16.65 11.04
CA ALA A 145 10.64 17.30 11.01
C ALA A 145 10.97 18.08 12.29
N PRO A 146 10.10 18.94 12.85
CA PRO A 146 10.42 19.68 14.07
C PRO A 146 10.56 18.80 15.31
N TYR A 147 9.79 17.70 15.38
CA TYR A 147 9.80 16.81 16.54
C TYR A 147 11.12 16.06 16.72
N ARG A 148 11.89 15.85 15.64
CA ARG A 148 13.19 15.15 15.68
C ARG A 148 14.19 15.75 16.66
N PHE A 149 14.08 17.05 16.95
CA PHE A 149 14.98 17.76 17.85
C PHE A 149 14.53 17.70 19.30
N SER A 150 13.22 17.52 19.53
CA SER A 150 12.62 17.50 20.86
C SER A 150 12.29 16.09 21.37
N TYR A 151 12.29 15.09 20.47
CA TYR A 151 11.88 13.73 20.77
C TYR A 151 12.84 12.72 20.12
N SER A 152 13.37 11.80 20.92
CA SER A 152 14.33 10.77 20.48
C SER A 152 13.63 9.64 19.72
N GLY A 153 14.40 8.71 19.14
CA GLY A 153 13.85 7.52 18.47
C GLY A 153 13.39 7.72 17.03
N HIS A 154 13.59 8.90 16.44
CA HIS A 154 13.36 9.08 15.01
C HIS A 154 14.41 8.33 14.17
N LYS A 155 14.00 7.85 12.99
CA LYS A 155 14.93 7.28 11.99
C LYS A 155 15.21 8.28 10.88
N LYS A 156 16.40 8.20 10.27
CA LYS A 156 16.84 9.14 9.23
C LYS A 156 15.97 9.07 7.97
N GLU A 157 15.48 7.88 7.64
CA GLU A 157 14.62 7.63 6.49
C GLU A 157 13.21 8.25 6.59
N TRP A 158 12.80 8.70 7.78
CA TRP A 158 11.53 9.37 8.02
C TRP A 158 11.57 10.88 7.78
N LEU A 159 12.75 11.44 7.49
CA LEU A 159 12.99 12.86 7.31
C LEU A 159 13.24 13.22 5.83
#